data_AF-A0AAU5YAL8-F1
#
_entry.id   AF-A0AAU5YAL8-F1
#
_cell.length_a   1.000
_cell.length_b   1.000
_cell.length_c   1.000
_cell.angle_alpha   90.00
_cell.angle_beta   90.00
_cell.angle_gamma   90.00
#
_symmetry.space_group_name_H-M   'P 1'
#
loop_
_entity.id
_entity.type
_entity.pdbx_description
1 polymer ?
#
loop_
_entity_poly.entity_id
_entity_poly.type
_entity_poly.pdbx_seq_one_letter_code
_entity_poly.pdbx_strand_id
1 'polypeptide(L)' 'MTLFGLPVADAGCRASAPIPVDLKTGTGFALASGGPVSGEYTIPPLTGCGAFTAYLSSLVHSDGNTFAVTLTAR' A
#
# COMPACT_ATOMS: atom_id res chain seq x y z
N MET A 1 -10.92 -1.09 -17.57
CA MET A 1 -12.02 -0.21 -17.10
C MET A 1 -12.00 1.06 -17.93
N THR A 2 -13.12 1.75 -18.10
CA THR A 2 -13.18 3.04 -18.82
C THR A 2 -13.82 4.10 -17.93
N LEU A 3 -13.22 5.28 -17.89
CA LEU A 3 -13.70 6.44 -17.15
C LEU A 3 -13.91 7.56 -18.17
N PHE A 4 -15.12 8.13 -18.22
CA PHE A 4 -15.52 9.08 -19.27
C PHE A 4 -15.25 8.59 -20.72
N GLY A 5 -15.35 7.28 -20.97
CA GLY A 5 -15.12 6.70 -22.31
C GLY A 5 -13.65 6.55 -22.71
N LEU A 6 -12.71 6.92 -21.86
CA LEU A 6 -11.27 6.75 -22.05
C LEU A 6 -10.77 5.54 -21.24
N PRO A 7 -9.78 4.78 -21.73
CA PRO A 7 -9.24 3.64 -21.00
C PRO A 7 -8.60 4.10 -19.69
N VAL A 8 -8.99 3.44 -18.60
CA VAL A 8 -8.40 3.59 -17.26
C VAL A 8 -7.34 2.54 -17.13
N ALA A 9 -6.12 3.00 -16.85
CA ALA A 9 -4.89 2.23 -16.75
C ALA A 9 -4.41 1.66 -18.10
N ASP A 10 -3.19 2.00 -18.47
CA ASP A 10 -2.42 1.24 -19.45
C ASP A 10 -1.74 0.03 -18.77
N ALA A 11 -1.05 -0.80 -19.54
CA ALA A 11 -0.18 -1.84 -19.00
C ALA A 11 1.06 -1.21 -18.32
N GLY A 12 0.86 -0.60 -17.15
CA GLY A 12 1.88 0.21 -16.50
C GLY A 12 1.43 0.95 -15.23
N CYS A 13 0.12 1.06 -15.01
CA CYS A 13 -0.48 1.73 -13.84
C CYS A 13 -0.07 1.03 -12.53
N ARG A 14 0.68 1.75 -11.69
CA ARG A 14 1.26 1.23 -10.44
C ARG A 14 1.57 2.36 -9.45
N ALA A 15 1.93 2.01 -8.23
CA ALA A 15 2.47 2.96 -7.26
C ALA A 15 3.71 3.68 -7.83
N SER A 16 3.80 4.99 -7.65
CA SER A 16 4.93 5.78 -8.14
C SER A 16 6.26 5.44 -7.46
N ALA A 17 6.21 4.87 -6.25
CA ALA A 17 7.36 4.42 -5.49
C ALA A 17 7.06 3.11 -4.74
N PRO A 18 8.09 2.34 -4.36
CA PRO A 18 7.94 1.27 -3.38
C PRO A 18 7.33 1.80 -2.09
N ILE A 19 6.50 0.98 -1.44
CA ILE A 19 5.90 1.30 -0.14
C ILE A 19 6.81 0.71 0.94
N PRO A 20 7.62 1.52 1.65
CA PRO A 20 8.35 1.04 2.80
C PRO A 20 7.34 0.67 3.91
N VAL A 21 7.55 -0.48 4.53
CA VAL A 21 6.72 -0.95 5.64
C VAL A 21 7.64 -1.26 6.80
N ASP A 22 7.66 -0.38 7.79
CA ASP A 22 8.44 -0.59 9.00
C ASP A 22 7.62 -1.45 9.99
N LEU A 23 8.09 -2.67 10.18
CA LEU A 23 7.48 -3.64 11.08
C LEU A 23 7.93 -3.38 12.52
N LYS A 24 6.99 -3.09 13.42
CA LYS A 24 7.22 -2.95 14.86
C LYS A 24 6.61 -4.14 15.59
N THR A 25 7.45 -4.88 16.30
CA THR A 25 7.02 -6.00 17.13
C THR A 25 6.24 -5.51 18.35
N GLY A 26 5.04 -6.06 18.56
CA GLY A 26 4.21 -5.78 19.73
C GLY A 26 4.58 -6.65 20.93
N THR A 27 3.89 -6.42 22.05
CA THR A 27 4.02 -7.25 23.25
C THR A 27 3.64 -8.70 22.94
N GLY A 28 4.47 -9.65 23.38
CA GLY A 28 4.25 -11.08 23.12
C GLY A 28 4.78 -11.57 21.77
N PHE A 29 5.48 -10.74 20.99
CA PHE A 29 6.24 -11.24 19.86
C PHE A 29 7.46 -12.06 20.32
N ALA A 30 7.62 -13.25 19.77
CA ALA A 30 8.81 -14.08 19.95
C ALA A 30 9.24 -14.72 18.63
N LEU A 31 10.55 -14.77 18.37
CA LEU A 31 11.08 -15.32 17.12
C LEU A 31 10.66 -16.78 16.86
N ALA A 32 10.52 -17.56 17.93
CA ALA A 32 10.20 -18.99 17.84
C ALA A 32 8.72 -19.29 17.57
N SER A 33 7.80 -18.38 17.90
CA SER A 33 6.35 -18.58 17.77
C SER A 33 5.67 -17.56 16.88
N GLY A 34 6.37 -16.47 16.52
CA GLY A 34 5.76 -15.26 15.98
C GLY A 34 5.07 -14.44 17.07
N GLY A 35 4.13 -13.60 16.65
CA GLY A 35 3.32 -12.75 17.51
C GLY A 35 2.87 -11.46 16.82
N PRO A 36 2.27 -10.52 17.56
CA PRO A 36 1.70 -9.31 16.99
C PRO A 36 2.79 -8.40 16.44
N VAL A 37 2.54 -7.87 15.24
CA VAL A 37 3.36 -6.86 14.57
C VAL A 37 2.44 -5.77 14.03
N SER A 38 2.81 -4.53 14.26
CA SER A 38 2.10 -3.38 13.72
C SER A 38 3.06 -2.42 13.05
N GLY A 39 2.52 -1.48 12.30
CA GLY A 39 3.32 -0.45 11.69
C GLY A 39 2.46 0.50 10.89
N GLU A 40 3.15 1.38 10.19
CA GLU A 40 2.54 2.39 9.34
C GLU A 40 3.04 2.23 7.91
N TYR A 41 2.20 2.61 6.96
CA TYR A 41 2.55 2.68 5.56
C TYR A 41 1.88 3.89 4.91
N THR A 42 2.48 4.36 3.85
CA THR A 42 1.95 5.45 3.04
C THR A 42 1.67 4.91 1.64
N ILE A 43 0.49 5.19 1.12
CA ILE A 43 0.13 4.86 -0.26
C ILE A 43 0.58 6.04 -1.11
N PRO A 44 1.67 5.92 -1.90
CA PRO A 44 2.14 7.00 -2.75
C PRO A 44 1.14 7.23 -3.90
N PRO A 45 1.22 8.38 -4.59
CA PRO A 45 0.43 8.61 -5.79
C PRO A 45 0.74 7.54 -6.84
N LEU A 46 -0.20 7.35 -7.76
CA LEU A 46 -0.03 6.41 -8.87
C LEU A 46 0.82 7.04 -10.00
N THR A 47 1.40 6.18 -10.82
CA THR A 47 2.06 6.55 -12.08
C THR A 47 1.66 5.58 -13.19
N GLY A 48 1.71 6.04 -14.44
CA GLY A 48 1.37 5.21 -15.59
C GLY A 48 -0.13 4.87 -15.69
N CYS A 49 -1.04 5.71 -15.19
CA CYS A 49 -2.48 5.46 -15.32
C CYS A 49 -3.12 6.32 -16.43
N GLY A 50 -2.30 6.79 -17.38
CA GLY A 50 -2.70 7.68 -18.47
C GLY A 50 -3.19 9.05 -18.00
N ALA A 51 -4.14 9.63 -18.73
CA ALA A 51 -4.71 10.95 -18.46
C ALA A 51 -5.38 11.07 -17.07
N PHE A 52 -5.75 9.95 -16.45
CA PHE A 52 -6.40 9.91 -15.15
C PHE A 52 -5.46 9.77 -13.97
N THR A 53 -4.14 9.76 -14.18
CA THR A 53 -3.15 9.53 -13.12
C THR A 53 -3.36 10.47 -11.92
N ALA A 54 -3.55 11.78 -12.15
CA ALA A 54 -3.77 12.74 -11.06
C ALA A 54 -5.09 12.50 -10.32
N TYR A 55 -6.18 12.24 -11.05
CA TYR A 55 -7.49 11.98 -10.46
C TYR A 55 -7.49 10.70 -9.62
N LEU A 56 -6.95 9.60 -10.15
CA LEU A 56 -6.85 8.34 -9.42
C LEU A 56 -5.92 8.48 -8.21
N SER A 57 -4.79 9.17 -8.36
CA SER A 57 -3.90 9.46 -7.25
C SER A 57 -4.61 10.22 -6.13
N SER A 58 -5.47 11.20 -6.45
CA SER A 58 -6.23 11.93 -5.42
C SER A 58 -7.21 11.06 -4.61
N LEU A 59 -7.61 9.90 -5.16
CA LEU A 59 -8.53 8.98 -4.49
C LEU A 59 -7.79 7.92 -3.67
N VAL A 60 -6.59 7.50 -4.09
CA VAL A 60 -5.86 6.39 -3.47
C VAL A 60 -4.67 6.84 -2.63
N HIS A 61 -4.08 7.99 -2.94
CA HIS A 61 -2.95 8.51 -2.18
C HIS A 61 -3.41 8.84 -0.75
N SER A 62 -2.70 8.29 0.22
CA SER A 62 -3.05 8.43 1.63
C SER A 62 -1.82 8.22 2.51
N ASP A 63 -1.65 9.12 3.47
CA ASP A 63 -0.62 9.07 4.49
C ASP A 63 -1.19 8.51 5.81
N GLY A 64 -0.32 7.92 6.65
CA GLY A 64 -0.68 7.50 8.00
C GLY A 64 -1.57 6.24 8.08
N ASN A 65 -1.54 5.39 7.04
CA ASN A 65 -2.25 4.12 7.11
C ASN A 65 -1.54 3.20 8.12
N THR A 66 -2.31 2.50 8.93
CA THR A 66 -1.77 1.56 9.92
C THR A 66 -2.08 0.13 9.50
N PHE A 67 -1.23 -0.80 9.90
CA PHE A 67 -1.54 -2.23 9.85
C PHE A 67 -1.25 -2.87 11.19
N ALA A 68 -2.02 -3.91 11.51
CA ALA A 68 -1.82 -4.77 12.66
C ALA A 68 -2.08 -6.20 12.22
N VAL A 69 -1.05 -7.04 12.30
CA VAL A 69 -1.10 -8.44 11.88
C VAL A 69 -0.44 -9.31 12.93
N THR A 70 -0.80 -10.58 12.97
CA THR A 70 -0.14 -11.57 13.83
C THR A 70 0.69 -12.47 12.95
N LEU A 71 2.01 -12.46 13.15
CA LEU A 71 2.91 -13.39 12.48
C LEU A 71 2.90 -14.74 13.20
N THR A 72 2.97 -15.82 12.44
CA THR A 72 3.16 -17.17 12.95
C THR A 72 4.50 -17.71 12.47
N ALA A 73 5.23 -18.43 13.32
CA ALA A 73 6.45 -19.11 12.92
C ALA A 73 6.16 -20.13 11.79
N ARG A 74 7.10 -20.26 10.85
CA ARG A 74 7.02 -21.17 9.70
C ARG A 74 8.19 -22.14 9.70
#